data_AF-A0A7W6D8W0-F1
#
_entry.id   AF-A0A7W6D8W0-F1
#
_cell.length_a   1.000
_cell.length_b   1.000
_cell.length_c   1.000
_cell.angle_alpha   90.00
_cell.angle_beta   90.00
_cell.angle_gamma   90.00
#
_symmetry.space_group_name_H-M   'P 1'
#
loop_
_entity.id
_entity.type
_entity.pdbx_description
1 polymer ?
#
loop_
_entity_poly.entity_id
_entity_poly.type
_entity_poly.pdbx_seq_one_letter_code
_entity_poly.pdbx_strand_id
1 'polypeptide(L)'
;MNTKPIIAAPPTGRTQENVAYIRQMLGELRAVANMEGAEMLRYLIEMAYVEAGDIQAGLRPLSIGGNRDKAAGVTVKSAGKVQF
;
A
#
# COMPACT_ATOMS: atom_id res chain seq x y z
N MET A 1 28.91 19.05 8.16
CA MET A 1 27.45 19.27 8.06
C MET A 1 26.84 17.98 7.54
N ASN A 2 26.21 17.17 8.40
CA ASN A 2 25.68 15.86 8.03
C ASN A 2 24.17 15.97 7.83
N THR A 3 23.73 16.14 6.58
CA THR A 3 22.32 16.12 6.21
C THR A 3 21.84 14.68 6.09
N LYS A 4 21.53 14.08 7.25
CA LYS A 4 20.76 12.84 7.33
C LYS A 4 19.37 13.12 6.73
N PRO A 5 18.87 12.34 5.76
CA PRO A 5 17.56 12.62 5.16
C PRO A 5 16.47 12.60 6.23
N ILE A 6 15.67 13.66 6.24
CA ILE A 6 14.58 13.96 7.17
C ILE A 6 13.35 13.14 6.78
N ILE A 7 13.41 11.82 6.94
CA ILE A 7 12.19 11.00 6.90
C ILE A 7 12.17 10.17 8.18
N ALA A 8 11.88 10.85 9.29
CA ALA A 8 11.59 10.21 10.56
C ALA A 8 10.26 9.45 10.44
N ALA A 9 10.25 8.17 10.80
CA ALA A 9 9.07 7.31 10.77
C ALA A 9 7.87 7.95 11.51
N PRO A 10 6.64 7.87 10.95
CA PRO A 10 5.47 8.51 11.52
C PRO A 10 4.85 7.73 12.71
N PRO A 11 4.65 8.34 13.91
CA PRO A 11 3.69 7.96 14.93
C PRO A 11 2.30 7.82 14.35
N THR A 12 1.56 6.91 14.96
CA THR A 12 0.37 6.24 14.45
C THR A 12 -0.87 7.13 14.23
N GLY A 13 -0.83 8.42 14.61
CA GLY A 13 -1.82 9.44 14.20
C GLY A 13 -1.47 10.19 12.90
N ARG A 14 -0.19 10.19 12.48
CA ARG A 14 0.28 10.85 11.25
C ARG A 14 -0.15 10.09 9.99
N THR A 15 -0.59 8.85 10.08
CA THR A 15 -0.81 8.04 8.87
C THR A 15 -1.94 8.58 8.01
N GLN A 16 -3.06 8.99 8.60
CA GLN A 16 -4.15 9.62 7.85
C GLN A 16 -3.73 10.98 7.29
N GLU A 17 -3.01 11.79 8.06
CA GLU A 17 -2.46 13.08 7.62
C GLU A 17 -1.47 12.91 6.47
N ASN A 18 -0.60 11.90 6.55
CA ASN A 18 0.34 11.55 5.49
C ASN A 18 -0.38 11.05 4.24
N VAL A 19 -1.43 10.26 4.37
CA VAL A 19 -2.23 9.80 3.22
C VAL A 19 -2.97 10.99 2.57
N ALA A 20 -3.52 11.90 3.37
CA ALA A 20 -4.14 13.13 2.86
C ALA A 20 -3.10 14.00 2.12
N TYR A 21 -1.89 14.12 2.67
CA TYR A 21 -0.78 14.83 2.04
C TYR A 21 -0.33 14.17 0.73
N ILE A 22 -0.19 12.84 0.71
CA ILE A 22 0.10 12.06 -0.51
C ILE A 22 -0.98 12.32 -1.56
N ARG A 23 -2.26 12.29 -1.17
CA ARG A 23 -3.38 12.54 -2.07
C ARG A 23 -3.35 13.96 -2.66
N GLN A 24 -2.96 14.96 -1.87
CA GLN A 24 -2.73 16.31 -2.37
C GLN A 24 -1.61 16.34 -3.42
N MET A 25 -0.44 15.75 -3.12
CA MET A 25 0.69 15.70 -4.06
C MET A 25 0.32 14.99 -5.38
N LEU A 26 -0.47 13.90 -5.30
CA LEU A 26 -0.96 13.19 -6.48
C LEU A 26 -1.87 14.08 -7.35
N GLY A 27 -2.66 14.96 -6.74
CA GLY A 27 -3.47 15.95 -7.46
C GLY A 27 -2.60 16.94 -8.26
N GLU A 28 -1.54 17.46 -7.65
CA GLU A 28 -0.58 18.35 -8.31
C GLU A 28 0.16 17.64 -9.46
N LEU A 29 0.68 16.43 -9.21
CA LEU A 29 1.40 15.65 -10.21
C LEU A 29 0.52 15.25 -11.39
N ARG A 30 -0.79 15.02 -11.16
CA ARG A 30 -1.76 14.75 -12.22
C ARG A 30 -1.87 15.94 -13.18
N ALA A 31 -1.88 17.16 -12.66
CA ALA A 31 -1.93 18.36 -13.49
C ALA A 31 -0.66 18.48 -14.35
N VAL A 32 0.51 18.24 -13.76
CA VAL A 32 1.79 18.24 -14.50
C VAL A 32 1.81 17.15 -15.59
N ALA A 33 1.44 15.90 -15.26
CA ALA A 33 1.41 14.81 -16.23
C ALA A 33 0.43 15.07 -17.40
N ASN A 34 -0.69 15.77 -17.11
CA ASN A 34 -1.63 16.19 -18.14
C ASN A 34 -1.05 17.28 -19.04
N MET A 35 -0.31 18.25 -18.49
CA MET A 35 0.36 19.29 -19.28
C MET A 35 1.43 18.72 -20.21
N GLU A 36 2.13 17.67 -19.77
CA GLU A 36 3.18 17.00 -20.54
C GLU A 36 2.63 15.94 -21.53
N GLY A 37 1.31 15.72 -21.59
CA GLY A 37 0.71 14.67 -22.43
C GLY A 37 1.14 13.25 -22.06
N ALA A 38 1.56 13.03 -20.81
CA ALA A 38 2.07 11.75 -20.32
C ALA A 38 0.92 10.83 -19.89
N GLU A 39 0.10 10.38 -20.85
CA GLU A 39 -1.17 9.66 -20.61
C GLU A 39 -1.04 8.45 -19.67
N MET A 40 -0.04 7.59 -19.90
CA MET A 40 0.16 6.41 -19.05
C MET A 40 0.56 6.77 -17.62
N LEU A 41 1.40 7.80 -17.44
CA LEU A 41 1.82 8.27 -16.13
C LEU A 41 0.64 8.94 -15.40
N ARG A 42 -0.14 9.76 -16.12
CA ARG A 42 -1.36 10.38 -15.60
C ARG A 42 -2.34 9.31 -15.13
N TYR A 43 -2.55 8.25 -15.90
CA TYR A 43 -3.41 7.13 -15.51
C TYR A 43 -2.95 6.50 -14.18
N LEU A 44 -1.66 6.20 -14.03
CA LEU A 44 -1.13 5.63 -12.79
C LEU A 44 -1.30 6.57 -11.58
N ILE A 45 -1.11 7.88 -11.79
CA ILE A 45 -1.34 8.89 -10.76
C ILE A 45 -2.82 8.97 -10.39
N GLU A 46 -3.74 8.94 -11.37
CA GLU A 46 -5.18 8.96 -11.13
C GLU A 46 -5.63 7.73 -10.33
N MET A 47 -5.12 6.54 -10.66
CA MET A 47 -5.42 5.32 -9.90
C MET A 47 -4.87 5.38 -8.48
N ALA A 48 -3.65 5.89 -8.29
CA ALA A 48 -3.08 6.10 -6.96
C ALA A 48 -3.86 7.14 -6.13
N TYR A 49 -4.38 8.19 -6.77
CA TYR A 49 -5.19 9.22 -6.13
C TYR A 49 -6.50 8.65 -5.58
N VAL A 50 -7.17 7.79 -6.35
CA VAL A 50 -8.39 7.09 -5.93
C VAL A 50 -8.09 6.15 -4.76
N GLU A 51 -7.05 5.32 -4.86
CA GLU A 51 -6.66 4.39 -3.79
C GLU A 51 -6.29 5.14 -2.49
N ALA A 52 -5.59 6.28 -2.58
CA ALA A 52 -5.31 7.12 -1.41
C ALA A 52 -6.59 7.67 -0.76
N GLY A 53 -7.62 7.99 -1.56
CA GLY A 53 -8.94 8.36 -1.06
C GLY A 53 -9.65 7.22 -0.33
N ASP A 54 -9.61 6.01 -0.88
CA ASP A 54 -10.18 4.82 -0.26
C ASP A 54 -9.48 4.46 1.06
N ILE A 55 -8.15 4.57 1.11
CA ILE A 55 -7.36 4.39 2.33
C ILE A 55 -7.72 5.46 3.37
N GLN A 56 -7.85 6.72 2.96
CA GLN A 56 -8.22 7.82 3.86
C GLN A 56 -9.63 7.63 4.43
N ALA A 57 -10.55 7.09 3.64
CA ALA A 57 -11.92 6.77 4.06
C ALA A 57 -12.02 5.46 4.88
N GLY A 58 -10.92 4.72 5.05
CA GLY A 58 -10.90 3.44 5.75
C GLY A 58 -11.51 2.28 4.95
N LEU A 59 -11.75 2.46 3.65
CA LEU A 59 -12.30 1.43 2.75
C LEU A 59 -11.23 0.41 2.31
N ARG A 60 -9.95 0.79 2.41
CA ARG A 60 -8.79 -0.04 2.05
C ARG A 60 -7.75 -0.05 3.17
N PRO A 61 -7.16 -1.21 3.51
CA PRO A 61 -6.02 -1.27 4.42
C PRO A 61 -4.76 -0.73 3.73
N LEU A 62 -3.88 -0.07 4.50
CA LEU A 62 -2.58 0.45 4.05
C LEU A 62 -1.60 -0.60 3.54
N SER A 63 -1.85 -1.88 3.81
CA SER A 63 -1.02 -2.99 3.36
C SER A 63 -1.90 -4.18 3.00
N ILE A 64 -1.64 -4.76 1.83
CA ILE A 64 -2.20 -6.04 1.35
C ILE A 64 -1.61 -7.26 2.10
N GLY A 65 -0.90 -7.03 3.21
CA GLY A 65 -0.14 -8.05 3.93
C GLY A 65 -0.36 -7.99 5.43
N GLY A 66 -1.46 -8.56 5.90
CA GLY A 66 -1.60 -9.03 7.27
C GLY A 66 -1.73 -10.53 7.25
N ASN A 67 -0.63 -11.25 7.49
CA ASN A 67 -0.55 -12.72 7.63
C ASN A 67 -0.54 -13.53 6.31
N ARG A 68 0.63 -13.59 5.64
CA ARG A 68 0.92 -14.63 4.62
C ARG A 68 1.51 -15.92 5.22
N ASP A 69 1.59 -16.08 6.54
CA ASP A 69 2.27 -17.22 7.19
C ASP A 69 1.35 -18.19 7.97
N LYS A 70 0.03 -18.11 7.83
CA LYS A 70 -0.80 -19.29 8.16
C LYS A 70 -0.96 -20.16 6.93
N ALA A 71 0.11 -20.89 6.63
CA ALA A 71 -0.02 -22.17 5.93
C ALA A 71 -1.14 -22.94 6.66
N ALA A 72 -2.26 -23.13 5.96
CA ALA A 72 -3.35 -23.94 6.46
C ALA A 72 -2.76 -25.28 6.89
N GLY A 73 -2.89 -25.61 8.18
CA GLY A 73 -2.36 -26.83 8.75
C GLY A 73 -3.03 -28.04 8.12
N VAL A 74 -2.51 -28.51 6.99
CA VAL A 74 -2.82 -29.83 6.45
C VAL A 74 -1.99 -30.81 7.26
N THR A 75 -2.54 -31.24 8.39
CA THR A 75 -2.06 -32.45 9.06
C THR A 75 -2.49 -33.64 8.20
N VAL A 76 -1.60 -34.11 7.33
CA VAL A 76 -1.78 -35.44 6.73
C VAL A 76 -1.60 -36.45 7.86
N LYS A 77 -2.72 -36.99 8.34
CA LYS A 77 -2.72 -38.13 9.25
C LYS A 77 -2.22 -39.33 8.46
N SER A 78 -1.00 -39.78 8.73
CA SER A 78 -0.43 -41.00 8.15
C SER A 78 -1.34 -42.18 8.47
N ALA A 79 -1.89 -42.79 7.41
CA ALA A 79 -2.79 -43.93 7.49
C ALA A 79 -2.00 -45.24 7.64
N GLY A 80 -2.30 -45.97 8.72
CA GLY A 80 -2.34 -47.43 8.76
C GLY A 80 -1.03 -48.20 8.53
N LYS A 81 -0.49 -48.79 9.61
CA LYS A 81 0.46 -49.91 9.54
C LYS A 81 -0.12 -51.02 8.65
N VAL A 82 0.59 -51.38 7.59
CA VAL A 82 0.41 -52.68 6.92
C VAL A 82 1.53 -53.58 7.42
N GLN A 83 1.17 -54.62 8.19
CA GLN A 83 2.09 -55.69 8.59
C GLN A 83 2.09 -56.74 7.48
N PHE A 84 3.27 -57.25 7.14
CA PHE A 84 3.48 -58.41 6.28
C PHE A 84 3.60 -59.67 7.13
#